data_AF-A0A7V1AGW7-F1
#
_entry.id   AF-A0A7V1AGW7-F1
#
_cell.length_a   1.000
_cell.length_b   1.000
_cell.length_c   1.000
_cell.angle_alpha   90.00
_cell.angle_beta   90.00
_cell.angle_gamma   90.00
#
_symmetry.space_group_name_H-M   'P 1'
#
loop_
_entity.id
_entity.type
_entity.pdbx_description
1 polymer ?
#
loop_
_entity_poly.entity_id
_entity_poly.type
_entity_poly.pdbx_seq_one_letter_code
_entity_poly.pdbx_strand_id
1 'polypeptide(L)'
;MKFLKTIAVLPIFLIVLAIAGQAHAATYPCIAGSPIVVDTTWTTADSPYVISCSLTVDVGVALTIQPGVVVKFEAGDRLNIDGTLTADGTPAQQIIFTSIKDDEYGGDTNGDGNSSSPLRGDWDYLDFTSTGINSLLDNVIVRFGGGPTSTYRNIYIRTSSLTISKSTVENRYLYKWRLAFHNRKYNQEQ
;
A
#
# COMPACT_ATOMS: atom_id res chain seq x y z
N MET A 1 49.00 11.90 -52.89
CA MET A 1 47.71 11.23 -53.14
C MET A 1 47.19 10.72 -51.79
N LYS A 2 46.08 11.31 -51.31
CA LYS A 2 45.16 10.89 -50.23
C LYS A 2 45.68 10.67 -48.80
N PHE A 3 45.31 11.62 -47.95
CA PHE A 3 45.15 11.50 -46.50
C PHE A 3 44.11 10.42 -46.14
N LEU A 4 44.38 9.62 -45.11
CA LEU A 4 43.31 9.08 -44.26
C LEU A 4 43.67 9.31 -42.79
N LYS A 5 42.88 10.18 -42.14
CA LYS A 5 42.80 10.34 -40.69
C LYS A 5 41.98 9.16 -40.17
N THR A 6 42.58 8.30 -39.35
CA THR A 6 41.85 7.27 -38.63
C THR A 6 41.07 7.94 -37.50
N ILE A 7 39.75 8.05 -37.65
CA ILE A 7 38.83 8.47 -36.59
C ILE A 7 38.68 7.28 -35.64
N ALA A 8 39.24 7.39 -34.43
CA ALA A 8 38.96 6.44 -33.36
C ALA A 8 37.53 6.68 -32.85
N VAL A 9 36.62 5.75 -33.13
CA VAL A 9 35.29 5.75 -32.53
C VAL A 9 35.41 5.11 -31.16
N LEU A 10 35.34 5.90 -30.08
CA LEU A 10 35.30 5.40 -28.72
C LEU A 10 33.96 4.67 -28.47
N PRO A 11 33.95 3.50 -27.82
CA PRO A 11 32.72 2.79 -27.54
C PRO A 11 31.89 3.58 -26.52
N ILE A 12 30.66 3.92 -26.90
CA ILE A 12 29.64 4.46 -25.99
C ILE A 12 29.34 3.37 -24.96
N PHE A 13 29.90 3.50 -23.76
CA PHE A 13 29.48 2.70 -22.61
C PHE A 13 28.08 3.17 -22.20
N LEU A 14 27.08 2.47 -22.71
CA LEU A 14 25.71 2.57 -22.26
C LEU A 14 25.68 1.99 -20.83
N ILE A 15 25.81 2.85 -19.82
CA ILE A 15 25.50 2.49 -18.44
C ILE A 15 23.98 2.36 -18.39
N VAL A 16 23.48 1.17 -18.73
CA VAL A 16 22.15 0.74 -18.29
C VAL A 16 22.28 0.58 -16.78
N LEU A 17 21.96 1.63 -16.03
CA LEU A 17 21.70 1.48 -14.61
C LEU A 17 20.37 0.70 -14.52
N ALA A 18 20.48 -0.62 -14.55
CA ALA A 18 19.43 -1.48 -14.05
C ALA A 18 19.31 -1.18 -12.56
N ILE A 19 18.44 -0.25 -12.21
CA ILE A 19 17.80 -0.26 -10.89
C ILE A 19 16.90 -1.50 -10.91
N ALA A 20 17.52 -2.67 -10.74
CA ALA A 20 16.83 -3.80 -10.18
C ALA A 20 16.33 -3.30 -8.82
N GLY A 21 15.03 -3.03 -8.72
CA GLY A 21 14.39 -2.91 -7.42
C GLY A 21 14.79 -4.15 -6.66
N GLN A 22 15.50 -4.00 -5.55
CA GLN A 22 15.81 -5.13 -4.69
C GLN A 22 14.46 -5.74 -4.32
N ALA A 23 14.20 -6.97 -4.76
CA ALA A 23 13.13 -7.77 -4.20
C ALA A 23 13.54 -8.04 -2.74
N HIS A 24 13.05 -7.22 -1.82
CA HIS A 24 13.12 -7.54 -0.40
C HIS A 24 12.12 -8.66 -0.13
N ALA A 25 12.54 -9.64 0.67
CA ALA A 25 11.65 -10.70 1.10
C ALA A 25 10.53 -10.09 1.94
N ALA A 26 9.30 -10.60 1.80
CA ALA A 26 8.17 -10.15 2.58
C ALA A 26 8.41 -10.37 4.09
N THR A 27 8.02 -9.38 4.90
CA THR A 27 8.05 -9.46 6.36
C THR A 27 6.68 -9.87 6.89
N TYR A 28 6.63 -10.87 7.77
CA TYR A 28 5.39 -11.37 8.36
C TYR A 28 5.29 -10.95 9.82
N PRO A 29 4.64 -9.81 10.14
CA PRO A 29 4.52 -9.32 11.52
C PRO A 29 3.60 -10.17 12.40
N CYS A 30 2.82 -11.07 11.78
CA CYS A 30 1.91 -11.96 12.47
C CYS A 30 2.65 -13.03 13.28
N ILE A 31 2.49 -12.97 14.61
CA ILE A 31 2.77 -14.09 15.50
C ILE A 31 1.40 -14.57 15.99
N ALA A 32 1.05 -15.83 15.71
CA ALA A 32 -0.30 -16.35 15.95
C ALA A 32 -0.84 -15.98 17.36
N GLY A 33 -1.88 -15.15 17.38
CA GLY A 33 -2.55 -14.69 18.61
C GLY A 33 -1.83 -13.59 19.41
N SER A 34 -0.75 -13.01 18.89
CA SER A 34 0.01 -11.95 19.59
C SER A 34 -0.20 -10.58 18.93
N PRO A 35 -0.68 -9.58 19.67
CA PRO A 35 -0.80 -8.22 19.17
C PRO A 35 0.56 -7.51 19.11
N ILE A 36 0.59 -6.35 18.46
CA ILE A 36 1.67 -5.37 18.58
C ILE A 36 1.48 -4.66 19.92
N VAL A 37 2.32 -5.03 20.89
CA VAL A 37 2.26 -4.58 22.31
C VAL A 37 3.26 -3.48 22.66
N VAL A 38 4.13 -3.11 21.74
CA VAL A 38 5.12 -2.04 21.90
C VAL A 38 5.15 -1.18 20.65
N ASP A 39 5.50 0.09 20.81
CA ASP A 39 5.60 1.02 19.69
C ASP A 39 6.51 0.44 18.62
N THR A 40 5.96 0.33 17.42
CA THR A 40 6.59 -0.39 16.32
C THR A 40 6.61 0.51 15.09
N THR A 41 7.73 0.48 14.36
CA THR A 41 7.85 1.17 13.07
C THR A 41 8.02 0.15 11.97
N TRP A 42 7.14 0.18 10.98
CA TRP A 42 7.30 -0.54 9.72
C TRP A 42 8.09 0.30 8.73
N THR A 43 9.27 -0.19 8.36
CA THR A 43 10.23 0.51 7.49
C THR A 43 10.09 0.09 6.03
N THR A 44 10.50 0.95 5.11
CA THR A 44 10.56 0.61 3.68
C THR A 44 11.58 -0.48 3.35
N ALA A 45 12.62 -0.65 4.17
CA ALA A 45 13.66 -1.66 3.96
C ALA A 45 13.16 -3.10 4.20
N ASP A 46 12.07 -3.24 4.94
CA ASP A 46 11.44 -4.53 5.28
C ASP A 46 10.10 -4.73 4.55
N SER A 47 9.76 -3.83 3.62
CA SER A 47 8.53 -3.88 2.82
C SER A 47 8.66 -4.89 1.67
N PRO A 48 7.62 -5.66 1.31
CA PRO A 48 6.25 -5.58 1.83
C PRO A 48 6.05 -6.29 3.18
N TYR A 49 5.10 -5.78 3.97
CA TYR A 49 4.60 -6.47 5.17
C TYR A 49 3.37 -7.29 4.82
N VAL A 50 3.32 -8.57 5.22
CA VAL A 50 2.20 -9.48 4.95
C VAL A 50 1.49 -9.84 6.25
N ILE A 51 0.27 -9.32 6.39
CA ILE A 51 -0.66 -9.66 7.45
C ILE A 51 -1.35 -10.97 7.06
N SER A 52 -0.85 -12.07 7.60
CA SER A 52 -1.32 -13.46 7.40
C SER A 52 -2.17 -13.99 8.57
N CYS A 53 -2.64 -13.07 9.40
CA CYS A 53 -3.52 -13.27 10.54
C CYS A 53 -4.17 -11.93 10.87
N SER A 54 -5.37 -11.91 11.46
CA SER A 54 -5.93 -10.66 11.96
C SER A 54 -5.04 -10.08 13.07
N LEU A 55 -4.34 -8.99 12.77
CA LEU A 55 -3.33 -8.38 13.63
C LEU A 55 -3.94 -7.20 14.39
N THR A 56 -3.60 -7.07 15.68
CA THR A 56 -4.07 -5.96 16.52
C THR A 56 -2.92 -5.07 16.94
N VAL A 57 -3.10 -3.75 16.81
CA VAL A 57 -2.28 -2.74 17.48
C VAL A 57 -2.95 -2.41 18.81
N ASP A 58 -2.32 -2.80 19.92
CA ASP A 58 -2.95 -2.72 21.25
C ASP A 58 -3.21 -1.28 21.71
N VAL A 59 -4.12 -1.15 22.68
CA VAL A 59 -4.45 0.13 23.31
C VAL A 59 -3.19 0.78 23.89
N GLY A 60 -2.98 2.05 23.56
CA GLY A 60 -1.82 2.83 24.03
C GLY A 60 -0.52 2.56 23.26
N VAL A 61 -0.54 1.69 22.25
CA VAL A 61 0.60 1.38 21.38
C VAL A 61 0.46 2.11 20.04
N ALA A 62 1.57 2.56 19.49
CA ALA A 62 1.64 3.16 18.17
C ALA A 62 2.29 2.24 17.13
N LEU A 63 1.58 2.01 16.02
CA LEU A 63 2.18 1.50 14.78
C LEU A 63 2.44 2.68 13.83
N THR A 64 3.71 2.93 13.54
CA THR A 64 4.15 3.93 12.56
C THR A 64 4.55 3.24 11.26
N ILE A 65 4.00 3.66 10.14
CA ILE A 65 4.34 3.13 8.81
C ILE A 65 5.04 4.21 8.00
N GLN A 66 6.26 3.92 7.54
CA GLN A 66 7.06 4.88 6.77
C GLN A 66 6.51 5.09 5.35
N PRO A 67 6.74 6.27 4.73
CA PRO A 67 6.38 6.53 3.34
C PRO A 67 6.90 5.47 2.38
N GLY A 68 6.05 4.96 1.48
CA GLY A 68 6.43 3.98 0.46
C GLY A 68 6.32 2.51 0.89
N VAL A 69 5.93 2.23 2.14
CA VAL A 69 5.66 0.86 2.60
C VAL A 69 4.40 0.29 1.92
N VAL A 70 4.49 -0.98 1.54
CA VAL A 70 3.36 -1.79 1.07
C VAL A 70 2.98 -2.78 2.16
N VAL A 71 1.71 -2.77 2.54
CA VAL A 71 1.09 -3.71 3.47
C VAL A 71 0.10 -4.57 2.70
N LYS A 72 0.30 -5.87 2.75
CA LYS A 72 -0.49 -6.89 2.07
C LYS A 72 -1.26 -7.73 3.08
N PHE A 73 -2.47 -8.13 2.72
CA PHE A 73 -3.33 -8.94 3.57
C PHE A 73 -3.66 -10.27 2.89
N GLU A 74 -3.59 -11.35 3.65
CA GLU A 74 -4.17 -12.63 3.25
C GLU A 74 -5.70 -12.62 3.33
N ALA A 75 -6.28 -13.70 2.80
CA ALA A 75 -7.72 -13.78 2.61
C ALA A 75 -8.47 -13.75 3.94
N GLY A 76 -9.38 -12.78 4.10
CA GLY A 76 -10.18 -12.61 5.33
C GLY A 76 -9.44 -12.01 6.53
N ASP A 77 -8.18 -11.60 6.37
CA ASP A 77 -7.44 -10.93 7.43
C ASP A 77 -7.68 -9.42 7.46
N ARG A 78 -7.41 -8.82 8.61
CA ARG A 78 -7.60 -7.40 8.91
C ARG A 78 -6.51 -6.87 9.83
N LEU A 79 -6.44 -5.55 9.91
CA LEU A 79 -5.70 -4.84 10.95
C LEU A 79 -6.73 -4.21 11.90
N ASN A 80 -6.70 -4.60 13.16
CA ASN A 80 -7.45 -3.98 14.25
C ASN A 80 -6.57 -2.91 14.90
N ILE A 81 -7.06 -1.67 14.96
CA ILE A 81 -6.32 -0.53 15.51
C ILE A 81 -7.02 -0.09 16.80
N ASP A 82 -6.65 -0.74 17.91
CA ASP A 82 -7.11 -0.37 19.26
C ASP A 82 -6.26 0.76 19.87
N GLY A 83 -5.01 0.89 19.42
CA GLY A 83 -4.10 2.01 19.70
C GLY A 83 -4.08 3.07 18.60
N THR A 84 -2.88 3.44 18.13
CA THR A 84 -2.69 4.47 17.11
C THR A 84 -2.02 3.89 15.87
N LEU A 85 -2.55 4.22 14.69
CA LEU A 85 -1.88 3.98 13.42
C LEU A 85 -1.50 5.31 12.79
N THR A 86 -0.21 5.51 12.54
CA THR A 86 0.33 6.67 11.81
C THR A 86 0.91 6.19 10.48
N ALA A 87 0.16 6.41 9.40
CA ALA A 87 0.61 6.21 8.02
C ALA A 87 0.65 7.57 7.32
N ASP A 88 1.82 8.23 7.40
CA ASP A 88 2.08 9.55 6.83
C ASP A 88 2.94 9.40 5.57
N GLY A 89 2.31 9.01 4.47
CA GLY A 89 2.96 8.87 3.17
C GLY A 89 3.21 10.22 2.51
N THR A 90 3.86 10.20 1.35
CA THR A 90 4.02 11.39 0.50
C THR A 90 3.41 11.15 -0.89
N PRO A 91 3.16 12.19 -1.69
CA PRO A 91 2.69 12.01 -3.07
C PRO A 91 3.65 11.17 -3.94
N ALA A 92 4.95 11.17 -3.63
CA ALA A 92 5.96 10.38 -4.35
C ALA A 92 6.13 8.96 -3.77
N GLN A 93 5.77 8.76 -2.50
CA GLN A 93 5.95 7.52 -1.76
C GLN A 93 4.69 7.27 -0.92
N GLN A 94 3.61 6.92 -1.62
CA GLN A 94 2.34 6.58 -0.98
C GLN A 94 2.48 5.27 -0.20
N ILE A 95 1.77 5.17 0.92
CA ILE A 95 1.64 3.92 1.67
C ILE A 95 0.46 3.15 1.11
N ILE A 96 0.64 1.86 0.84
CA ILE A 96 -0.35 1.03 0.16
C ILE A 96 -0.82 -0.08 1.09
N PHE A 97 -2.13 -0.21 1.28
CA PHE A 97 -2.78 -1.35 1.93
C PHE A 97 -3.57 -2.13 0.87
N THR A 98 -3.22 -3.39 0.63
CA THR A 98 -3.76 -4.16 -0.51
C THR A 98 -3.83 -5.68 -0.27
N SER A 99 -4.41 -6.42 -1.21
CA SER A 99 -4.44 -7.89 -1.19
C SER A 99 -3.04 -8.48 -1.41
N ILE A 100 -2.76 -9.65 -0.84
CA ILE A 100 -1.53 -10.39 -1.12
C ILE A 100 -1.34 -10.69 -2.61
N LYS A 101 -2.45 -10.85 -3.35
CA LYS A 101 -2.49 -11.12 -4.79
C LYS A 101 -2.19 -9.91 -5.67
N ASP A 102 -2.08 -8.70 -5.09
CA ASP A 102 -1.88 -7.47 -5.87
C ASP A 102 -0.44 -7.30 -6.31
N ASP A 103 -0.13 -7.70 -7.54
CA ASP A 103 1.22 -7.60 -8.11
C ASP A 103 1.61 -6.16 -8.51
N GLU A 104 0.65 -5.21 -8.52
CA GLU A 104 0.92 -3.80 -8.86
C GLU A 104 1.85 -3.14 -7.82
N TYR A 105 1.72 -3.54 -6.55
CA TYR A 105 2.48 -2.98 -5.44
C TYR A 105 3.20 -4.08 -4.67
N GLY A 106 4.51 -3.95 -4.46
CA GLY A 106 5.31 -4.93 -3.71
C GLY A 106 5.62 -6.24 -4.46
N GLY A 107 5.18 -6.39 -5.72
CA GLY A 107 5.45 -7.56 -6.56
C GLY A 107 4.64 -8.81 -6.17
N ASP A 108 4.91 -9.93 -6.86
CA ASP A 108 4.28 -11.24 -6.66
C ASP A 108 4.67 -11.83 -5.30
N THR A 109 3.88 -11.51 -4.27
CA THR A 109 4.15 -11.85 -2.88
C THR A 109 3.60 -13.23 -2.49
N ASN A 110 2.59 -13.70 -3.22
CA ASN A 110 2.01 -15.04 -3.12
C ASN A 110 2.75 -16.08 -3.98
N GLY A 111 3.67 -15.66 -4.85
CA GLY A 111 4.54 -16.54 -5.63
C GLY A 111 3.82 -17.34 -6.71
N ASP A 112 2.68 -16.83 -7.21
CA ASP A 112 1.86 -17.53 -8.21
C ASP A 112 2.00 -16.98 -9.64
N GLY A 113 2.92 -16.05 -9.85
CA GLY A 113 3.09 -15.35 -11.11
C GLY A 113 1.90 -14.44 -11.38
N ASN A 114 1.21 -14.65 -12.50
CA ASN A 114 0.00 -13.89 -12.87
C ASN A 114 -1.26 -14.77 -12.74
N SER A 115 -1.21 -15.81 -11.89
CA SER A 115 -2.26 -16.83 -11.84
C SER A 115 -3.50 -16.33 -11.08
N SER A 116 -3.30 -15.40 -10.15
CA SER A 116 -4.39 -14.73 -9.45
C SER A 116 -4.42 -13.23 -9.72
N SER A 117 -5.46 -12.59 -9.21
CA SER A 117 -5.68 -11.15 -9.37
C SER A 117 -6.47 -10.67 -8.15
N PRO A 118 -6.12 -9.53 -7.54
CA PRO A 118 -6.87 -8.97 -6.44
C PRO A 118 -8.34 -8.76 -6.80
N LEU A 119 -9.21 -9.21 -5.90
CA LEU A 119 -10.63 -8.97 -5.94
C LEU A 119 -11.05 -8.10 -4.77
N ARG A 120 -12.10 -7.31 -4.98
CA ARG A 120 -12.75 -6.58 -3.88
C ARG A 120 -13.21 -7.55 -2.81
N GLY A 121 -12.81 -7.31 -1.57
CA GLY A 121 -13.14 -8.17 -0.44
C GLY A 121 -12.22 -9.37 -0.30
N ASP A 122 -11.06 -9.36 -0.97
CA ASP A 122 -10.02 -10.37 -0.75
C ASP A 122 -9.60 -10.42 0.72
N TRP A 123 -9.45 -9.26 1.35
CA TRP A 123 -9.20 -9.11 2.77
C TRP A 123 -10.32 -8.28 3.43
N ASP A 124 -10.37 -8.29 4.75
CA ASP A 124 -11.48 -7.70 5.51
C ASP A 124 -11.43 -6.16 5.44
N TYR A 125 -10.72 -5.49 6.35
CA TYR A 125 -10.67 -4.02 6.43
C TYR A 125 -9.64 -3.55 7.45
N LEU A 126 -9.32 -2.26 7.42
CA LEU A 126 -8.71 -1.57 8.56
C LEU A 126 -9.83 -1.22 9.55
N ASP A 127 -9.79 -1.75 10.77
CA ASP A 127 -10.77 -1.46 11.82
C ASP A 127 -10.20 -0.49 12.84
N PHE A 128 -10.51 0.80 12.68
CA PHE A 128 -10.20 1.83 13.66
C PHE A 128 -11.25 1.80 14.77
N THR A 129 -10.89 1.15 15.88
CA THR A 129 -11.85 0.84 16.93
C THR A 129 -12.16 2.06 17.80
N SER A 130 -13.13 1.95 18.70
CA SER A 130 -13.51 3.07 19.57
C SER A 130 -12.44 3.46 20.59
N THR A 131 -11.46 2.59 20.87
CA THR A 131 -10.34 2.90 21.79
C THR A 131 -9.19 3.59 21.09
N GLY A 132 -9.05 3.40 19.77
CA GLY A 132 -7.99 3.99 19.00
C GLY A 132 -8.15 5.51 18.88
N ILE A 133 -7.05 6.23 19.10
CA ILE A 133 -7.05 7.70 19.04
C ILE A 133 -5.93 8.24 18.16
N ASN A 134 -6.15 9.44 17.60
CA ASN A 134 -5.16 10.23 16.86
C ASN A 134 -4.49 9.48 15.68
N SER A 135 -5.23 8.58 15.04
CA SER A 135 -4.72 7.87 13.87
C SER A 135 -4.69 8.79 12.65
N LEU A 136 -3.73 8.56 11.75
CA LEU A 136 -3.49 9.34 10.55
C LEU A 136 -3.31 8.45 9.33
N LEU A 137 -4.04 8.76 8.27
CA LEU A 137 -3.81 8.28 6.91
C LEU A 137 -3.60 9.51 6.00
N ASP A 138 -2.35 9.90 5.71
CA ASP A 138 -2.02 10.91 4.68
C ASP A 138 -1.31 10.27 3.48
N ASN A 139 -1.73 10.60 2.26
CA ASN A 139 -1.21 10.00 1.01
C ASN A 139 -1.21 8.46 1.02
N VAL A 140 -2.26 7.85 1.55
CA VAL A 140 -2.46 6.40 1.62
C VAL A 140 -3.36 5.93 0.48
N ILE A 141 -3.11 4.73 -0.04
CA ILE A 141 -4.05 4.00 -0.89
C ILE A 141 -4.50 2.74 -0.13
N VAL A 142 -5.81 2.61 0.08
CA VAL A 142 -6.41 1.38 0.62
C VAL A 142 -7.22 0.72 -0.49
N ARG A 143 -6.92 -0.53 -0.82
CA ARG A 143 -7.55 -1.21 -1.93
C ARG A 143 -7.80 -2.69 -1.73
N PHE A 144 -8.81 -3.18 -2.46
CA PHE A 144 -9.23 -4.59 -2.50
C PHE A 144 -9.70 -5.17 -1.15
N GLY A 145 -9.84 -4.34 -0.13
CA GLY A 145 -10.51 -4.69 1.11
C GLY A 145 -12.03 -4.70 0.94
N GLY A 146 -12.75 -5.18 1.94
CA GLY A 146 -14.21 -5.29 1.94
C GLY A 146 -14.75 -6.41 2.81
N GLY A 147 -13.95 -7.46 3.01
CA GLY A 147 -14.43 -8.78 3.42
C GLY A 147 -15.43 -9.38 2.42
N PRO A 148 -15.87 -10.64 2.63
CA PRO A 148 -16.80 -11.33 1.73
C PRO A 148 -18.27 -10.87 1.91
N THR A 149 -18.55 -9.88 2.76
CA THR A 149 -19.92 -9.51 3.17
C THR A 149 -20.52 -8.40 2.32
N SER A 150 -21.84 -8.26 2.34
CA SER A 150 -22.60 -7.27 1.56
C SER A 150 -22.26 -5.80 1.87
N THR A 151 -21.56 -5.51 2.97
CA THR A 151 -21.25 -4.14 3.39
C THR A 151 -19.91 -3.62 2.87
N TYR A 152 -19.01 -4.51 2.42
CA TYR A 152 -17.76 -4.23 1.70
C TYR A 152 -17.06 -2.91 2.08
N ARG A 153 -16.46 -2.88 3.27
CA ARG A 153 -15.76 -1.72 3.80
C ARG A 153 -14.26 -1.93 3.64
N ASN A 154 -13.52 -0.98 3.11
CA ASN A 154 -12.04 -1.03 3.12
C ASN A 154 -11.49 -0.50 4.45
N ILE A 155 -12.19 0.49 5.01
CA ILE A 155 -11.90 1.12 6.29
C ILE A 155 -13.19 1.14 7.09
N TYR A 156 -13.16 0.59 8.30
CA TYR A 156 -14.25 0.68 9.27
C TYR A 156 -13.82 1.59 10.42
N ILE A 157 -14.59 2.66 10.65
CA ILE A 157 -14.26 3.72 11.61
C ILE A 157 -15.30 3.71 12.72
N ARG A 158 -14.85 3.43 13.94
CA ARG A 158 -15.64 3.50 15.18
C ARG A 158 -15.07 4.53 16.17
N THR A 159 -13.88 5.06 15.90
CA THR A 159 -13.28 6.22 16.59
C THR A 159 -13.83 7.55 16.08
N SER A 160 -13.68 8.61 16.87
CA SER A 160 -13.95 10.00 16.48
C SER A 160 -12.72 10.77 16.00
N SER A 161 -11.52 10.18 16.05
CA SER A 161 -10.24 10.92 15.89
C SER A 161 -9.30 10.39 14.80
N LEU A 162 -9.86 9.73 13.78
CA LEU A 162 -9.10 9.38 12.58
C LEU A 162 -9.03 10.58 11.62
N THR A 163 -7.81 10.98 11.24
CA THR A 163 -7.59 11.95 10.17
C THR A 163 -7.25 11.21 8.88
N ILE A 164 -8.00 11.49 7.81
CA ILE A 164 -7.72 10.99 6.47
C ILE A 164 -7.54 12.19 5.54
N SER A 165 -6.38 12.31 4.90
CA SER A 165 -6.09 13.37 3.93
C SER A 165 -5.34 12.81 2.71
N LYS A 166 -5.59 13.40 1.54
CA LYS A 166 -4.90 13.07 0.26
C LYS A 166 -4.83 11.56 -0.06
N SER A 167 -5.77 10.79 0.48
CA SER A 167 -5.78 9.33 0.43
C SER A 167 -6.90 8.83 -0.48
N THR A 168 -6.70 7.66 -1.04
CA THR A 168 -7.63 7.02 -1.99
C THR A 168 -8.10 5.68 -1.44
N VAL A 169 -9.40 5.41 -1.57
CA VAL A 169 -9.97 4.08 -1.34
C VAL A 169 -10.53 3.57 -2.67
N GLU A 170 -10.03 2.46 -3.16
CA GLU A 170 -10.40 1.93 -4.47
C GLU A 170 -10.35 0.40 -4.56
N ASN A 171 -11.07 -0.19 -5.51
CA ASN A 171 -11.05 -1.64 -5.72
C ASN A 171 -10.85 -1.97 -7.20
N ARG A 172 -10.06 -1.17 -7.90
CA ARG A 172 -9.84 -1.29 -9.33
C ARG A 172 -8.35 -1.40 -9.59
N TYR A 173 -8.00 -2.29 -10.50
CA TYR A 173 -6.76 -2.18 -11.24
C TYR A 173 -6.70 -0.82 -11.91
N LEU A 174 -5.61 -0.07 -11.71
CA LEU A 174 -5.30 1.04 -12.59
C LEU A 174 -4.85 0.42 -13.93
N TYR A 175 -5.80 -0.05 -14.74
CA TYR A 175 -5.51 -0.29 -16.14
C TYR A 175 -4.93 1.01 -16.69
N LYS A 176 -3.71 0.94 -17.22
CA LYS A 176 -2.81 2.04 -17.59
C LYS A 176 -3.30 2.86 -18.80
N TRP A 177 -4.57 3.25 -18.79
CA TRP A 177 -5.24 4.14 -19.74
C TRP A 177 -6.14 5.09 -18.97
N ARG A 178 -5.54 6.08 -18.31
CA ARG A 178 -6.32 7.18 -17.72
C ARG A 178 -6.81 8.10 -18.84
N LEU A 179 -7.96 7.77 -19.42
CA LEU A 179 -8.79 8.71 -20.18
C LEU A 179 -9.25 9.80 -19.19
N ALA A 180 -8.57 10.93 -19.21
CA ALA A 180 -8.92 12.10 -18.40
C ALA A 180 -10.06 12.88 -19.09
N PHE A 181 -11.29 12.73 -18.61
CA PHE A 181 -12.43 13.63 -18.87
C PHE A 181 -13.43 13.43 -17.71
N HIS A 182 -14.13 14.42 -17.13
CA HIS A 182 -14.33 15.83 -17.42
C HIS A 182 -15.03 16.44 -16.18
N ASN A 183 -14.54 17.59 -15.70
CA ASN A 183 -15.15 18.31 -14.58
C ASN A 183 -16.38 19.08 -15.09
N ARG A 184 -17.60 18.60 -14.84
CA ARG A 184 -18.82 19.38 -15.09
C ARG A 184 -19.16 20.19 -13.83
N LYS A 185 -18.76 21.46 -13.83
CA LYS A 185 -19.34 22.46 -12.94
C LYS A 185 -20.78 22.73 -13.40
N TYR A 186 -21.76 22.50 -12.55
CA TYR A 186 -23.08 23.09 -12.71
C TYR A 186 -23.04 24.49 -12.11
N ASN A 187 -22.89 25.50 -12.96
CA ASN A 187 -23.31 26.85 -12.60
C ASN A 187 -24.82 26.91 -12.81
N GLN A 188 -25.58 27.14 -11.74
CA GLN A 188 -26.93 27.66 -11.84
C GLN A 188 -26.83 29.17 -11.68
N GLU A 189 -26.92 29.88 -12.79
CA GLU A 189 -27.25 31.31 -12.78
C GLU A 189 -28.77 31.45 -12.87
N GLN A 190 -29.27 32.47 -12.16
CA GLN A 190 -30.66 32.90 -11.99
C GLN A 190 -31.35 33.22 -13.32
#